data_AF-A0A9X5XFZ3-F1
#
_entry.id   AF-A0A9X5XFZ3-F1
#
_cell.length_a   1.000
_cell.length_b   1.000
_cell.length_c   1.000
_cell.angle_alpha   90.00
_cell.angle_beta   90.00
_cell.angle_gamma   90.00
#
_symmetry.space_group_name_H-M   'P 1'
#
loop_
_entity.id
_entity.type
_entity.pdbx_description
1 polymer ?
#
loop_
_entity_poly.entity_id
_entity_poly.type
_entity_poly.pdbx_seq_one_letter_code
_entity_poly.pdbx_strand_id
1 'polypeptide(L)'
;KDVSVWTHENGRAFLMGSAGPKESLRRFEGARIAELPTSSQDFIEGTLDFISSAEEFIGRFPALADLPAASGAQAWAILPLIASGRTVGASCLIYEHPHVFSHVERTLFTAMSGMVAQALERARLYDAEHRRAQELQRGLLPRRLPALSAVTACARYQPAGDGTCAGGDWYDVIPLSAEQVALVIGDVMGHGVSEAVTMGRLRTAGRTLADLEQPLDELFFHLNEIVSGLGDGFYAT
;
A
#
# COMPACT_ATOMS: atom_id res chain seq x y z
N LYS A 1 1.56 18.69 23.95
CA LYS A 1 2.18 18.93 22.63
C LYS A 1 1.58 17.91 21.70
N ASP A 2 0.84 18.38 20.72
CA ASP A 2 0.18 17.49 19.78
C ASP A 2 0.99 17.40 18.51
N VAL A 3 0.97 16.23 17.88
CA VAL A 3 1.69 15.96 16.64
C VAL A 3 0.72 15.34 15.66
N SER A 4 0.71 15.82 14.43
CA SER A 4 -0.03 15.22 13.32
C SER A 4 0.87 15.03 12.11
N VAL A 5 0.73 13.90 11.43
CA VAL A 5 1.42 13.62 10.17
C VAL A 5 0.38 13.53 9.06
N TRP A 6 0.55 14.38 8.06
CA TRP A 6 -0.25 14.49 6.87
C TRP A 6 0.49 13.99 5.66
N THR A 7 -0.25 13.48 4.70
CA THR A 7 0.25 13.18 3.37
C THR A 7 -0.71 13.63 2.30
N HIS A 8 -0.22 13.67 1.07
CA HIS A 8 -1.01 13.93 -0.11
C HIS A 8 -0.90 12.77 -1.11
N GLU A 9 -2.03 12.21 -1.51
CA GLU A 9 -2.12 11.19 -2.55
C GLU A 9 -3.12 11.63 -3.61
N ASN A 10 -2.72 11.63 -4.89
CA ASN A 10 -3.56 12.06 -6.02
C ASN A 10 -4.19 13.46 -5.82
N GLY A 11 -3.44 14.38 -5.21
CA GLY A 11 -3.90 15.75 -4.92
C GLY A 11 -4.91 15.85 -3.77
N ARG A 12 -5.09 14.80 -2.97
CA ARG A 12 -5.94 14.81 -1.77
C ARG A 12 -5.12 14.64 -0.50
N ALA A 13 -5.51 15.32 0.57
CA ALA A 13 -4.84 15.26 1.87
C ALA A 13 -5.38 14.12 2.74
N PHE A 14 -4.51 13.41 3.47
CA PHE A 14 -4.86 12.32 4.38
C PHE A 14 -4.05 12.40 5.67
N LEU A 15 -4.71 12.22 6.81
CA LEU A 15 -4.10 12.17 8.13
C LEU A 15 -3.60 10.74 8.41
N MET A 16 -2.29 10.54 8.34
CA MET A 16 -1.67 9.24 8.62
C MET A 16 -1.65 8.90 10.12
N GLY A 17 -1.54 9.92 10.97
CA GLY A 17 -1.47 9.71 12.41
C GLY A 17 -1.50 11.01 13.19
N SER A 18 -1.97 10.93 14.43
CA SER A 18 -1.94 12.04 15.37
C SER A 18 -1.94 11.60 16.82
N ALA A 19 -1.19 12.34 17.63
CA ALA A 19 -1.26 12.34 19.08
C ALA A 19 -1.78 13.72 19.51
N GLY A 20 -2.99 13.79 20.05
CA GLY A 20 -3.69 15.05 20.38
C GLY A 20 -5.13 15.14 19.86
N PRO A 21 -5.85 16.27 20.08
CA PRO A 21 -7.21 16.51 19.62
C PRO A 21 -7.29 16.47 18.09
N LYS A 22 -8.05 15.50 17.55
CA LYS A 22 -8.10 15.20 16.10
C LYS A 22 -9.18 15.96 15.34
N GLU A 23 -10.11 16.59 16.04
CA GLU A 23 -11.39 17.02 15.48
C GLU A 23 -11.25 18.24 14.56
N SER A 24 -10.41 19.21 14.93
CA SER A 24 -10.12 20.40 14.14
C SER A 24 -9.40 20.08 12.82
N LEU A 25 -8.62 19.00 12.81
CA LEU A 25 -7.77 18.54 11.72
C LEU A 25 -8.53 17.65 10.71
N ARG A 26 -9.54 16.88 11.16
CA ARG A 26 -10.35 16.01 10.27
C ARG A 26 -11.02 16.73 9.10
N ARG A 27 -11.21 18.05 9.16
CA ARG A 27 -11.82 18.82 8.07
C ARG A 27 -11.05 18.72 6.73
N PHE A 28 -9.75 18.44 6.78
CA PHE A 28 -8.91 18.32 5.59
C PHE A 28 -8.83 16.88 5.07
N GLU A 29 -9.37 15.92 5.81
CA GLU A 29 -9.32 14.51 5.43
C GLU A 29 -10.06 14.28 4.10
N GLY A 30 -9.33 13.80 3.09
CA GLY A 30 -9.83 13.55 1.74
C GLY A 30 -10.09 14.81 0.90
N ALA A 31 -9.81 16.02 1.42
CA ALA A 31 -10.01 17.26 0.68
C ALA A 31 -9.04 17.35 -0.51
N ARG A 32 -9.53 17.86 -1.65
CA ARG A 32 -8.68 18.14 -2.82
C ARG A 32 -7.88 19.41 -2.56
N ILE A 33 -6.56 19.30 -2.52
CA ILE A 33 -5.66 20.40 -2.17
C ILE A 33 -5.87 21.58 -3.12
N ALA A 34 -5.97 21.32 -4.43
CA ALA A 34 -6.20 22.36 -5.44
C ALA A 34 -7.51 23.16 -5.27
N GLU A 35 -8.51 22.61 -4.56
CA GLU A 35 -9.79 23.28 -4.30
C GLU A 35 -9.79 24.08 -2.99
N LEU A 36 -8.73 23.96 -2.18
CA LEU A 36 -8.59 24.71 -0.94
C LEU A 36 -8.05 26.13 -1.19
N PRO A 37 -8.32 27.09 -0.28
CA PRO A 37 -7.66 28.40 -0.32
C PRO A 37 -6.13 28.25 -0.32
N THR A 38 -5.40 29.13 -1.01
CA THR A 38 -3.93 29.04 -1.18
C THR A 38 -3.20 28.85 0.14
N SER A 39 -3.55 29.63 1.17
CA SER A 39 -2.94 29.48 2.51
C SER A 39 -3.17 28.09 3.12
N SER A 40 -4.33 27.45 2.87
CA SER A 40 -4.58 26.07 3.29
C SER A 40 -3.78 25.05 2.48
N GLN A 41 -3.49 25.33 1.19
CA GLN A 41 -2.59 24.52 0.38
C GLN A 41 -1.17 24.57 0.95
N ASP A 42 -0.64 25.78 1.18
CA ASP A 42 0.70 25.99 1.73
C ASP A 42 0.91 25.30 3.09
N PHE A 43 -0.15 25.27 3.92
CA PHE A 43 -0.16 24.57 5.21
C PHE A 43 -0.10 23.05 5.04
N ILE A 44 -0.86 22.48 4.10
CA ILE A 44 -0.95 21.02 3.87
C ILE A 44 0.26 20.49 3.11
N GLU A 45 0.72 21.23 2.09
CA GLU A 45 1.93 20.95 1.33
C GLU A 45 3.18 21.14 2.18
N GLY A 46 3.06 21.84 3.30
CA GLY A 46 4.02 21.80 4.39
C GLY A 46 5.32 22.52 4.07
N THR A 47 5.26 23.82 3.75
CA THR A 47 6.47 24.63 3.78
C THR A 47 7.05 24.68 5.21
N LEU A 48 8.38 24.72 5.33
CA LEU A 48 9.03 24.76 6.64
C LEU A 48 8.68 26.08 7.33
N ASP A 49 7.87 26.01 8.37
CA ASP A 49 7.43 27.20 9.08
C ASP A 49 7.36 26.98 10.60
N PHE A 50 7.75 28.02 11.33
CA PHE A 50 7.75 28.06 12.79
C PHE A 50 6.99 29.30 13.23
N ILE A 51 5.80 29.08 13.77
CA ILE A 51 4.81 30.09 14.10
C ILE A 51 4.68 30.15 15.61
N SER A 52 4.99 31.30 16.20
CA SER A 52 5.16 31.43 17.66
C SER A 52 3.92 31.90 18.40
N SER A 53 2.89 32.38 17.68
CA SER A 53 1.62 32.84 18.26
C SER A 53 0.40 32.54 17.37
N ALA A 54 -0.80 32.48 17.96
CA ALA A 54 -2.06 32.38 17.23
C ALA A 54 -2.32 33.58 16.30
N GLU A 55 -1.93 34.78 16.73
CA GLU A 55 -2.03 36.00 15.91
C GLU A 55 -1.18 35.89 14.64
N GLU A 56 0.06 35.40 14.77
CA GLU A 56 0.94 35.16 13.64
C GLU A 56 0.38 34.09 12.70
N PHE A 57 -0.23 33.02 13.24
CA PHE A 57 -0.90 32.00 12.45
C PHE A 57 -2.04 32.60 11.62
N ILE A 58 -2.92 33.40 12.24
CA ILE A 58 -4.06 34.03 11.56
C ILE A 58 -3.58 34.98 10.45
N GLY A 59 -2.49 35.73 10.70
CA GLY A 59 -1.91 36.63 9.71
C GLY A 59 -1.36 35.91 8.48
N ARG A 60 -0.72 34.75 8.68
CA ARG A 60 -0.15 33.93 7.59
C ARG A 60 -1.19 33.05 6.88
N PHE A 61 -2.16 32.53 7.64
CA PHE A 61 -3.18 31.59 7.19
C PHE A 61 -4.60 32.12 7.43
N PRO A 62 -5.01 33.22 6.78
CA PRO A 62 -6.28 33.88 7.06
C PRO A 62 -7.50 33.00 6.75
N ALA A 63 -7.39 32.09 5.78
CA ALA A 63 -8.45 31.13 5.48
C ALA A 63 -8.65 30.06 6.57
N LEU A 64 -7.72 29.98 7.52
CA LEU A 64 -7.68 29.03 8.62
C LEU A 64 -7.77 29.74 9.99
N ALA A 65 -8.23 30.99 10.02
CA ALA A 65 -8.21 31.81 11.22
C ALA A 65 -9.05 31.25 12.40
N ASP A 66 -9.97 30.32 12.11
CA ASP A 66 -10.78 29.64 13.12
C ASP A 66 -10.02 28.48 13.82
N LEU A 67 -8.96 27.93 13.20
CA LEU A 67 -8.22 26.78 13.73
C LEU A 67 -7.62 27.01 15.12
N PRO A 68 -6.92 28.14 15.39
CA PRO A 68 -6.35 28.39 16.72
C PRO A 68 -7.41 28.32 17.83
N ALA A 69 -8.55 29.00 17.65
CA ALA A 69 -9.63 29.02 18.63
C ALA A 69 -10.29 27.64 18.78
N ALA A 70 -10.51 26.91 17.68
CA ALA A 70 -11.14 25.59 17.70
C ALA A 70 -10.26 24.49 18.32
N SER A 71 -8.94 24.66 18.34
CA SER A 71 -7.99 23.67 18.84
C SER A 71 -7.30 24.06 20.16
N GLY A 72 -7.44 25.31 20.61
CA GLY A 72 -6.67 25.86 21.72
C GLY A 72 -5.19 26.10 21.39
N ALA A 73 -4.80 25.97 20.13
CA ALA A 73 -3.43 26.09 19.68
C ALA A 73 -2.95 27.56 19.67
N GLN A 74 -1.72 27.76 20.14
CA GLN A 74 -1.06 29.06 20.19
C GLN A 74 0.32 29.08 19.53
N ALA A 75 0.89 27.95 19.13
CA ALA A 75 2.09 27.92 18.30
C ALA A 75 2.18 26.62 17.48
N TRP A 76 2.86 26.69 16.34
CA TRP A 76 2.97 25.59 15.37
C TRP A 76 4.41 25.46 14.85
N ALA A 77 4.85 24.22 14.66
CA ALA A 77 5.97 23.92 13.76
C ALA A 77 5.44 23.04 12.62
N ILE A 78 5.42 23.60 11.41
CA ILE A 78 4.99 22.92 10.19
C ILE A 78 6.27 22.50 9.48
N LEU A 79 6.45 21.19 9.32
CA LEU A 79 7.68 20.59 8.86
C LEU A 79 7.41 19.78 7.58
N PRO A 80 8.00 20.12 6.43
CA PRO A 80 7.92 19.27 5.26
C PRO A 80 8.53 17.91 5.55
N LEU A 81 7.84 16.86 5.10
CA LEU A 81 8.41 15.52 5.02
C LEU A 81 8.97 15.36 3.62
N ILE A 82 10.27 15.60 3.44
CA ILE A 82 10.95 15.48 2.15
C ILE A 82 11.75 14.19 2.10
N ALA A 83 11.46 13.34 1.12
CA ALA A 83 12.20 12.13 0.81
C ALA A 83 12.59 12.14 -0.67
N SER A 84 13.85 11.81 -0.98
CA SER A 84 14.36 11.75 -2.36
C SER A 84 14.08 13.01 -3.19
N GLY A 85 14.15 14.20 -2.57
CA GLY A 85 13.93 15.49 -3.22
C GLY A 85 12.46 15.85 -3.50
N ARG A 86 11.51 15.04 -3.02
CA ARG A 86 10.06 15.29 -3.16
C ARG A 86 9.41 15.42 -1.78
N THR A 87 8.46 16.35 -1.65
CA THR A 87 7.58 16.39 -0.48
C THR A 87 6.63 15.19 -0.54
N VAL A 88 6.64 14.37 0.50
CA VAL A 88 5.77 13.19 0.66
C VAL A 88 4.65 13.43 1.67
N GLY A 89 4.65 14.63 2.29
CA GLY A 89 3.69 15.04 3.30
C GLY A 89 4.22 16.16 4.19
N ALA A 90 3.53 16.40 5.29
CA ALA A 90 3.88 17.41 6.28
C ALA A 90 3.67 16.84 7.69
N SER A 91 4.54 17.24 8.63
CA SER A 91 4.34 17.02 10.06
C SER A 91 4.05 18.36 10.73
N CYS A 92 3.03 18.41 11.58
CA CYS A 92 2.70 19.60 12.34
C CYS A 92 2.80 19.30 13.82
N LEU A 93 3.59 20.09 14.54
CA LEU A 93 3.62 20.10 16.00
C LEU A 93 2.82 21.29 16.49
N ILE A 94 1.94 21.07 17.46
CA ILE A 94 1.00 22.06 17.97
C ILE A 94 1.23 22.24 19.48
N TYR A 95 1.22 23.50 19.91
CA TYR A 95 1.44 23.94 21.28
C TYR A 95 0.23 24.74 21.76
N GLU A 96 -0.25 24.48 22.98
CA GLU A 96 -1.38 25.20 23.62
C GLU A 96 -0.98 26.58 24.20
N HIS A 97 0.32 26.89 24.16
CA HIS A 97 0.90 28.13 24.67
C HIS A 97 1.80 28.73 23.59
N PRO A 98 2.00 30.07 23.57
CA PRO A 98 2.98 30.69 22.69
C PRO A 98 4.36 30.06 22.87
N HIS A 99 5.07 29.83 21.78
CA HIS A 99 6.36 29.13 21.81
C HIS A 99 7.34 29.73 20.81
N VAL A 100 8.43 30.31 21.32
CA VAL A 100 9.53 30.81 20.48
C VAL A 100 10.50 29.68 20.20
N PHE A 101 10.57 29.27 18.93
CA PHE A 101 11.44 28.17 18.51
C PHE A 101 12.90 28.63 18.41
N SER A 102 13.74 28.13 19.31
CA SER A 102 15.18 28.35 19.29
C SER A 102 15.84 27.75 18.05
N HIS A 103 17.04 28.21 17.70
CA HIS A 103 17.79 27.64 16.57
C HIS A 103 18.06 26.14 16.74
N VAL A 104 18.33 25.69 17.97
CA VAL A 104 18.54 24.28 18.28
C VAL A 104 17.27 23.46 18.03
N GLU A 105 16.11 23.93 18.47
CA GLU A 105 14.84 23.26 18.22
C GLU A 105 14.50 23.19 16.73
N ARG A 106 14.70 24.29 15.99
CA ARG A 106 14.46 24.32 14.54
C ARG A 106 15.32 23.29 13.82
N THR A 107 16.61 23.21 14.16
CA THR A 107 17.54 22.22 13.61
C THR A 107 17.13 20.80 13.96
N LEU A 108 16.77 20.55 15.23
CA LEU A 108 16.30 19.23 15.68
C LEU A 108 15.03 18.80 14.93
N PHE A 109 14.03 19.68 14.85
CA PHE A 109 12.77 19.38 14.17
C PHE A 109 12.96 19.13 12.68
N THR A 110 13.86 19.87 12.03
CA THR A 110 14.23 19.62 10.62
C THR A 110 14.90 18.25 10.45
N ALA A 111 15.81 17.87 11.34
CA ALA A 111 16.45 16.55 11.28
C ALA A 111 15.43 15.42 11.52
N MET A 112 14.52 15.60 12.48
CA MET A 112 13.45 14.64 12.77
C MET A 112 12.48 14.51 11.60
N SER A 113 12.09 15.61 10.94
CA SER A 113 11.20 15.56 9.77
C SER A 113 11.82 14.76 8.63
N GLY A 114 13.14 14.89 8.41
CA GLY A 114 13.87 14.06 7.45
C GLY A 114 13.81 12.57 7.76
N MET A 115 13.98 12.17 9.02
CA MET A 115 13.87 10.76 9.44
C MET A 115 12.45 10.22 9.27
N VAL A 116 11.44 11.02 9.66
CA VAL A 116 10.02 10.65 9.48
C VAL A 116 9.68 10.51 8.00
N ALA A 117 10.17 11.41 7.15
CA ALA A 117 9.96 11.35 5.70
C ALA A 117 10.54 10.06 5.09
N GLN A 118 11.76 9.69 5.46
CA GLN A 118 12.39 8.45 5.00
C GLN A 118 11.66 7.19 5.48
N ALA A 119 11.17 7.19 6.72
CA ALA A 119 10.38 6.09 7.25
C ALA A 119 9.03 5.97 6.50
N LEU A 120 8.34 7.09 6.27
CA LEU A 120 7.07 7.13 5.56
C LEU A 120 7.21 6.67 4.10
N GLU A 121 8.23 7.13 3.38
CA GLU A 121 8.46 6.73 1.98
C GLU A 121 8.77 5.22 1.88
N ARG A 122 9.58 4.68 2.80
CA ARG A 122 9.86 3.23 2.84
C ARG A 122 8.60 2.41 3.11
N ALA A 123 7.78 2.83 4.08
CA ALA A 123 6.51 2.17 4.37
C ALA A 123 5.59 2.16 3.15
N ARG A 124 5.48 3.30 2.45
CA ARG A 124 4.68 3.39 1.21
C ARG A 124 5.17 2.48 0.10
N LEU A 125 6.46 2.47 -0.16
CA LEU A 125 7.05 1.63 -1.20
C LEU A 125 6.79 0.15 -0.90
N TYR A 126 6.95 -0.23 0.36
CA TYR A 126 6.64 -1.57 0.83
C TYR A 126 5.14 -1.91 0.67
N ASP A 127 4.23 -1.03 1.11
CA ASP A 127 2.77 -1.24 0.96
C ASP A 127 2.33 -1.32 -0.50
N ALA A 128 2.92 -0.50 -1.37
CA ALA A 128 2.63 -0.52 -2.80
C ALA A 128 3.10 -1.83 -3.45
N GLU A 129 4.29 -2.30 -3.11
CA GLU A 129 4.83 -3.56 -3.63
C GLU A 129 4.02 -4.77 -3.14
N HIS A 130 3.70 -4.76 -1.84
CA HIS A 130 2.83 -5.76 -1.22
C HIS A 130 1.46 -5.83 -1.91
N ARG A 131 0.82 -4.69 -2.18
CA ARG A 131 -0.46 -4.62 -2.88
C ARG A 131 -0.37 -5.20 -4.30
N ARG A 132 0.69 -4.87 -5.05
CA ARG A 132 0.90 -5.40 -6.42
C ARG A 132 1.10 -6.91 -6.40
N ALA A 133 1.89 -7.44 -5.48
CA ALA A 133 2.10 -8.88 -5.34
C ALA A 133 0.77 -9.61 -5.07
N GLN A 134 -0.05 -9.08 -4.17
CA GLN A 134 -1.37 -9.62 -3.87
C GLN A 134 -2.34 -9.53 -5.06
N GLU A 135 -2.35 -8.42 -5.79
CA GLU A 135 -3.18 -8.23 -6.98
C GLU A 135 -2.80 -9.21 -8.10
N LEU A 136 -1.50 -9.37 -8.37
CA LEU A 136 -0.99 -10.35 -9.32
C LEU A 136 -1.45 -11.76 -8.94
N GLN A 137 -1.21 -12.17 -7.70
CA GLN A 137 -1.56 -13.50 -7.24
C GLN A 137 -3.07 -13.77 -7.30
N ARG A 138 -3.90 -12.79 -6.89
CA ARG A 138 -5.37 -12.87 -7.04
C ARG A 138 -5.82 -12.95 -8.50
N GLY A 139 -5.05 -12.36 -9.42
CA GLY A 139 -5.31 -12.43 -10.85
C GLY A 139 -5.01 -13.80 -11.45
N LEU A 140 -4.05 -14.53 -10.87
CA LEU A 140 -3.59 -15.83 -11.38
C LEU A 140 -4.42 -17.02 -10.88
N LEU A 141 -4.99 -16.91 -9.67
CA LEU A 141 -5.84 -17.95 -9.08
C LEU A 141 -7.30 -17.89 -9.59
N PRO A 142 -8.06 -19.01 -9.52
CA PRO A 142 -9.48 -19.01 -9.87
C PRO A 142 -10.26 -17.99 -9.03
N ARG A 143 -10.92 -17.02 -9.67
CA ARG A 143 -11.77 -16.03 -8.98
C ARG A 143 -13.05 -16.65 -8.41
N ARG A 144 -13.57 -17.68 -9.09
CA ARG A 144 -14.74 -18.46 -8.70
C ARG A 144 -14.49 -19.90 -9.12
N LEU A 145 -14.89 -20.83 -8.26
CA LEU A 145 -14.90 -22.24 -8.61
C LEU A 145 -16.15 -22.54 -9.46
N PRO A 146 -16.05 -23.46 -10.44
CA PRO A 146 -17.20 -23.89 -11.23
C PRO A 146 -18.24 -24.58 -10.32
N ALA A 147 -19.51 -24.48 -10.69
CA ALA A 147 -20.56 -25.33 -10.11
C ALA A 147 -20.43 -26.73 -10.72
N LEU A 148 -20.41 -27.75 -9.88
CA LEU A 148 -20.19 -29.15 -10.28
C LEU A 148 -21.39 -29.99 -9.82
N SER A 149 -21.86 -30.91 -10.67
CA SER A 149 -22.95 -31.83 -10.32
C SER A 149 -22.49 -32.93 -9.35
N ALA A 150 -21.25 -33.40 -9.51
CA ALA A 150 -20.71 -34.52 -8.76
C ALA A 150 -20.23 -34.17 -7.33
N VAL A 151 -19.74 -32.94 -7.10
CA VAL A 151 -19.11 -32.53 -5.83
C VAL A 151 -19.34 -31.04 -5.52
N THR A 152 -19.20 -30.65 -4.26
CA THR A 152 -19.11 -29.23 -3.87
C THR A 152 -17.66 -28.86 -3.62
N ALA A 153 -17.15 -27.86 -4.33
CA ALA A 153 -15.78 -27.39 -4.19
C ALA A 153 -15.71 -26.04 -3.46
N CYS A 154 -14.80 -25.94 -2.50
CA CYS A 154 -14.45 -24.71 -1.79
C CYS A 154 -12.94 -24.60 -1.74
N ALA A 155 -12.41 -23.39 -1.89
CA ALA A 155 -10.97 -23.13 -1.79
C ALA A 155 -10.69 -21.89 -0.94
N ARG A 156 -9.61 -21.96 -0.16
CA ARG A 156 -9.06 -20.84 0.58
C ARG A 156 -7.56 -20.83 0.38
N TYR A 157 -7.06 -19.77 -0.25
CA TYR A 157 -5.63 -19.54 -0.33
C TYR A 157 -5.16 -18.73 0.87
N GLN A 158 -4.14 -19.22 1.57
CA GLN A 158 -3.52 -18.51 2.67
C GLN A 158 -2.02 -18.38 2.37
N PRO A 159 -1.53 -17.19 1.97
CA PRO A 159 -0.11 -16.99 1.68
C PRO A 159 0.75 -17.25 2.91
N ALA A 160 1.95 -17.78 2.69
CA ALA A 160 2.99 -17.83 3.72
C ALA A 160 3.63 -16.44 3.90
N GLY A 161 3.97 -16.08 5.14
CA GLY A 161 4.68 -14.84 5.46
C GLY A 161 3.80 -13.60 5.64
N ASP A 162 4.43 -12.42 5.55
CA ASP A 162 3.78 -11.11 5.68
C ASP A 162 3.00 -10.67 4.41
N GLY A 163 2.87 -11.57 3.43
CA GLY A 163 2.16 -11.37 2.16
C GLY A 163 2.87 -10.45 1.17
N THR A 164 4.16 -10.14 1.38
CA THR A 164 4.97 -9.26 0.51
C THR A 164 5.40 -9.87 -0.81
N CYS A 165 5.35 -11.20 -0.93
CA CYS A 165 5.70 -11.90 -2.16
C CYS A 165 4.49 -12.67 -2.68
N ALA A 166 4.34 -12.70 -4.00
CA ALA A 166 3.39 -13.59 -4.64
C ALA A 166 3.86 -15.05 -4.46
N GLY A 167 2.97 -15.92 -4.01
CA GLY A 167 3.28 -17.34 -3.80
C GLY A 167 3.41 -18.12 -5.11
N GLY A 168 4.22 -19.18 -5.06
CA GLY A 168 4.32 -20.18 -6.12
C GLY A 168 3.16 -21.17 -6.13
N ASP A 169 2.49 -21.37 -4.98
CA ASP A 169 1.39 -22.32 -4.84
C ASP A 169 0.17 -21.91 -5.68
N TRP A 170 -0.52 -22.90 -6.25
CA TRP A 170 -1.81 -22.71 -6.91
C TRP A 170 -2.76 -23.87 -6.72
N TYR A 171 -4.01 -23.61 -7.10
CA TYR A 171 -5.01 -24.64 -7.27
C TYR A 171 -5.85 -24.35 -8.51
N ASP A 172 -6.47 -25.40 -9.06
CA ASP A 172 -7.55 -25.27 -10.03
C ASP A 172 -8.58 -26.38 -9.85
N VAL A 173 -9.81 -26.11 -10.31
CA VAL A 173 -10.89 -27.09 -10.37
C VAL A 173 -11.45 -27.07 -11.77
N ILE A 174 -11.32 -28.19 -12.47
CA ILE A 174 -11.58 -28.30 -13.91
C ILE A 174 -12.66 -29.38 -14.11
N PRO A 175 -13.85 -29.00 -14.60
CA PRO A 175 -14.87 -29.99 -14.98
C PRO A 175 -14.43 -30.72 -16.24
N LEU A 176 -14.52 -32.06 -16.22
CA LEU A 176 -14.21 -32.93 -17.34
C LEU A 176 -15.49 -33.58 -17.88
N SER A 177 -15.40 -34.36 -18.97
CA SER A 177 -16.53 -35.17 -19.43
C SER A 177 -16.97 -36.21 -18.38
N ALA A 178 -18.15 -36.81 -18.62
CA ALA A 178 -18.72 -37.88 -17.80
C ALA A 178 -18.83 -37.56 -16.29
N GLU A 179 -19.14 -36.31 -15.95
CA GLU A 179 -19.25 -35.80 -14.56
C GLU A 179 -17.96 -35.97 -13.73
N GLN A 180 -16.81 -36.13 -14.40
CA GLN A 180 -15.52 -36.16 -13.75
C GLN A 180 -15.01 -34.75 -13.46
N VAL A 181 -14.15 -34.64 -12.44
CA VAL A 181 -13.58 -33.37 -12.01
C VAL A 181 -12.09 -33.57 -11.73
N ALA A 182 -11.24 -32.77 -12.38
CA ALA A 182 -9.84 -32.67 -12.01
C ALA A 182 -9.66 -31.59 -10.94
N LEU A 183 -9.05 -31.97 -9.81
CA LEU A 183 -8.52 -31.04 -8.83
C LEU A 183 -7.01 -30.96 -9.00
N VAL A 184 -6.51 -29.74 -9.17
CA VAL A 184 -5.09 -29.47 -9.30
C VAL A 184 -4.66 -28.68 -8.08
N ILE A 185 -3.56 -29.10 -7.47
CA ILE A 185 -2.78 -28.32 -6.52
C ILE A 185 -1.35 -28.42 -7.01
N GLY A 186 -0.64 -27.32 -7.01
CA GLY A 186 0.80 -27.36 -7.23
C GLY A 186 1.54 -26.24 -6.54
N ASP A 187 2.85 -26.34 -6.54
CA ASP A 187 3.78 -25.39 -5.93
C ASP A 187 4.97 -25.16 -6.86
N VAL A 188 5.33 -23.90 -7.09
CA VAL A 188 6.55 -23.50 -7.81
C VAL A 188 7.59 -23.12 -6.76
N MET A 189 8.74 -23.77 -6.80
CA MET A 189 9.83 -23.51 -5.88
C MET A 189 10.24 -22.03 -5.90
N GLY A 190 10.16 -21.39 -4.74
CA GLY A 190 10.53 -19.99 -4.52
C GLY A 190 9.32 -19.11 -4.21
N HIS A 191 9.55 -17.80 -4.18
CA HIS A 191 8.48 -16.82 -3.97
C HIS A 191 8.83 -15.51 -4.67
N GLY A 192 7.82 -14.84 -5.20
CA GLY A 192 7.99 -13.61 -5.94
C GLY A 192 7.24 -13.57 -7.25
N VAL A 193 7.47 -12.50 -8.00
CA VAL A 193 6.77 -12.26 -9.26
C VAL A 193 7.13 -13.30 -10.33
N SER A 194 8.40 -13.73 -10.36
CA SER A 194 8.87 -14.72 -11.35
C SER A 194 8.18 -16.07 -11.17
N GLU A 195 8.10 -16.54 -9.93
CA GLU A 195 7.49 -17.81 -9.53
C GLU A 195 5.98 -17.77 -9.76
N ALA A 196 5.33 -16.64 -9.44
CA ALA A 196 3.93 -16.43 -9.74
C ALA A 196 3.64 -16.46 -11.25
N VAL A 197 4.52 -15.88 -12.08
CA VAL A 197 4.40 -15.95 -13.55
C VAL A 197 4.53 -17.39 -14.04
N THR A 198 5.50 -18.15 -13.53
CA THR A 198 5.66 -19.57 -13.85
C THR A 198 4.42 -20.38 -13.45
N MET A 199 3.92 -20.18 -12.24
CA MET A 199 2.67 -20.77 -11.77
C MET A 199 1.51 -20.48 -12.72
N GLY A 200 1.33 -19.22 -13.12
CA GLY A 200 0.28 -18.80 -14.05
C GLY A 200 0.33 -19.51 -15.40
N ARG A 201 1.55 -19.74 -15.92
CA ARG A 201 1.79 -20.51 -17.14
C ARG A 201 1.42 -21.98 -16.96
N LEU A 202 1.86 -22.60 -15.87
CA LEU A 202 1.57 -24.01 -15.57
C LEU A 202 0.07 -24.24 -15.35
N ARG A 203 -0.60 -23.37 -14.60
CA ARG A 203 -2.06 -23.44 -14.40
C ARG A 203 -2.81 -23.36 -15.72
N THR A 204 -2.45 -22.40 -16.59
CA THR A 204 -3.10 -22.21 -17.89
C THR A 204 -2.86 -23.39 -18.83
N ALA A 205 -1.62 -23.88 -18.89
CA ALA A 205 -1.28 -25.05 -19.69
C ALA A 205 -1.99 -26.30 -19.18
N GLY A 206 -1.93 -26.57 -17.86
CA GLY A 206 -2.56 -27.73 -17.23
C GLY A 206 -4.07 -27.75 -17.43
N ARG A 207 -4.72 -26.59 -17.30
CA ARG A 207 -6.15 -26.45 -17.63
C ARG A 207 -6.44 -26.76 -19.09
N THR A 208 -5.65 -26.22 -20.02
CA THR A 208 -5.84 -26.44 -21.46
C THR A 208 -5.65 -27.92 -21.82
N LEU A 209 -4.63 -28.58 -21.25
CA LEU A 209 -4.37 -30.02 -21.47
C LEU A 209 -5.47 -30.90 -20.87
N ALA A 210 -5.99 -30.53 -19.69
CA ALA A 210 -7.11 -31.21 -19.06
C ALA A 210 -8.42 -31.03 -19.85
N ASP A 211 -8.68 -29.83 -20.38
CA ASP A 211 -9.84 -29.55 -21.25
C ASP A 211 -9.78 -30.36 -22.58
N LEU A 212 -8.58 -30.76 -23.01
CA LEU A 212 -8.37 -31.67 -24.15
C LEU A 212 -8.49 -33.16 -23.77
N GLU A 213 -8.77 -33.46 -22.49
CA GLU A 213 -8.88 -34.82 -21.94
C GLU A 213 -7.66 -35.70 -22.25
N GLN A 214 -6.47 -35.10 -22.23
CA GLN A 214 -5.22 -35.83 -22.39
C GLN A 214 -5.03 -36.82 -21.22
N PRO A 215 -4.42 -38.00 -21.47
CA PRO A 215 -3.96 -38.89 -20.42
C PRO A 215 -3.07 -38.16 -19.40
N LEU A 216 -3.18 -38.51 -18.12
CA LEU A 216 -2.48 -37.79 -17.04
C LEU A 216 -0.95 -37.83 -17.22
N ASP A 217 -0.40 -38.94 -17.68
CA ASP A 217 1.02 -39.09 -17.97
C ASP A 217 1.50 -38.15 -19.08
N GLU A 218 0.73 -37.99 -20.16
CA GLU A 218 1.02 -37.00 -21.22
C GLU A 218 0.89 -35.56 -20.71
N LEU A 219 -0.14 -35.28 -19.90
CA LEU A 219 -0.33 -33.95 -19.30
C LEU A 219 0.85 -33.57 -18.42
N PHE A 220 1.26 -34.46 -17.50
CA PHE A 220 2.41 -34.21 -16.63
C PHE A 220 3.72 -34.13 -17.42
N PHE A 221 3.88 -34.92 -18.48
CA PHE A 221 5.02 -34.82 -19.39
C PHE A 221 5.09 -33.44 -20.05
N HIS A 222 3.99 -32.93 -20.61
CA HIS A 222 3.95 -31.59 -21.20
C HIS A 222 4.19 -30.46 -20.18
N LEU A 223 3.64 -30.58 -18.97
CA LEU A 223 3.93 -29.62 -17.90
C LEU A 223 5.42 -29.65 -17.50
N ASN A 224 6.03 -30.83 -17.42
CA ASN A 224 7.45 -30.97 -17.14
C ASN A 224 8.33 -30.33 -18.23
N GLU A 225 7.97 -30.52 -19.50
CA GLU A 225 8.67 -29.87 -20.62
C GLU A 225 8.56 -28.34 -20.54
N ILE A 226 7.40 -27.80 -20.14
CA ILE A 226 7.23 -26.36 -19.91
C ILE A 226 8.18 -25.86 -18.83
N VAL A 227 8.30 -26.55 -17.69
CA VAL A 227 9.20 -26.17 -16.59
C VAL A 227 10.66 -26.26 -17.03
N SER A 228 11.02 -27.36 -17.69
CA SER A 228 12.39 -27.62 -18.16
C SER A 228 12.83 -26.58 -19.21
N GLY A 229 11.91 -26.07 -20.03
CA GLY A 229 12.15 -24.98 -20.97
C GLY A 229 12.39 -23.60 -20.32
N LEU A 230 12.19 -23.44 -19.00
CA LEU A 230 12.44 -22.18 -18.28
C LEU A 230 13.91 -22.01 -17.86
N GLY A 231 14.69 -23.09 -17.88
CA GLY A 231 16.11 -23.11 -17.51
C GLY A 231 16.38 -23.75 -16.15
N ASP A 232 17.67 -23.89 -15.83
CA ASP A 232 18.15 -24.53 -14.61
C ASP A 232 17.78 -23.69 -13.38
N GLY A 233 16.96 -24.25 -12.47
CA GLY A 233 16.54 -23.59 -11.24
C GLY A 233 15.02 -23.43 -11.06
N PHE A 234 14.22 -23.73 -12.09
CA PHE A 234 12.76 -23.79 -11.96
C PHE A 234 12.31 -25.20 -11.63
N TYR A 235 11.55 -25.32 -10.55
CA TYR A 235 10.95 -26.59 -10.12
C TYR A 235 9.50 -26.35 -9.75
N ALA A 236 8.63 -27.29 -10.11
CA ALA A 236 7.25 -27.29 -9.68
C ALA A 236 6.82 -28.71 -9.29
N THR A 237 5.94 -28.80 -8.30
CA THR A 237 5.31 -30.04 -7.83
C THR A 237 3.81 -29.97 -7.98
#